data_AF-A0A958LBH9-F1
#
_entry.id   AF-A0A958LBH9-F1
#
_cell.length_a   1.000
_cell.length_b   1.000
_cell.length_c   1.000
_cell.angle_alpha   90.00
_cell.angle_beta   90.00
_cell.angle_gamma   90.00
#
_symmetry.space_group_name_H-M   'P 1'
#
loop_
_entity.id
_entity.type
_entity.pdbx_description
1 polymer ?
#
loop_
_entity_poly.entity_id
_entity_poly.type
_entity_poly.pdbx_seq_one_letter_code
_entity_poly.pdbx_strand_id
1 'polypeptide(L)'
;MSLQYRSRIVGDEQMILRSSIGAVLVLLSACSPVYRTNYSFVPPEDPRGQACVFQCQTVKLQCEQLEKSENDRCVDRAEYDYDRCEARNDRRREDKQDYCYRSYCPGPNFDRCEDQYRSCYQSCGGTVNAHTQCVSFCEDAPDSPRGSR
;
A
#
# COMPACT_ATOMS: atom_id res chain seq x y z
N MET A 1 22.66 -57.99 32.98
CA MET A 1 21.80 -56.80 33.12
C MET A 1 22.61 -55.74 33.86
N SER A 2 23.24 -54.82 33.14
CA SER A 2 22.70 -53.51 32.72
C SER A 2 22.54 -52.55 33.89
N LEU A 3 23.38 -51.51 33.99
CA LEU A 3 22.99 -50.14 33.64
C LEU A 3 24.16 -49.16 33.90
N GLN A 4 24.67 -48.63 32.79
CA GLN A 4 25.36 -47.34 32.69
C GLN A 4 24.31 -46.24 32.89
N TYR A 5 24.67 -45.10 33.47
CA TYR A 5 24.47 -43.77 32.84
C TYR A 5 25.02 -42.67 33.76
N ARG A 6 26.17 -42.08 33.39
CA ARG A 6 26.69 -40.85 34.00
C ARG A 6 26.92 -39.86 32.88
N SER A 7 26.66 -38.58 33.20
CA SER A 7 27.03 -37.34 32.50
C SER A 7 26.19 -36.88 31.31
N ARG A 8 25.54 -35.71 31.48
CA ARG A 8 25.52 -34.54 30.57
C ARG A 8 24.46 -33.53 31.07
N ILE A 9 24.86 -32.61 31.94
CA ILE A 9 24.05 -31.43 32.35
C ILE A 9 24.96 -30.20 32.39
N VAL A 10 25.69 -29.92 31.31
CA VAL A 10 26.42 -28.64 31.13
C VAL A 10 26.58 -28.44 29.62
N GLY A 11 25.59 -27.90 28.93
CA GLY A 11 25.69 -27.73 27.47
C GLY A 11 24.54 -26.99 26.79
N ASP A 12 23.33 -27.06 27.32
CA ASP A 12 22.14 -26.54 26.62
C ASP A 12 21.89 -25.03 26.81
N GLU A 13 22.15 -24.46 27.99
CA GLU A 13 21.77 -23.05 28.26
C GLU A 13 22.63 -22.01 27.54
N GLN A 14 23.89 -22.33 27.23
CA GLN A 14 24.82 -21.42 26.53
C GLN A 14 24.57 -21.36 25.01
N MET A 15 23.92 -22.39 24.44
CA MET A 15 23.65 -22.48 22.99
C MET A 15 22.44 -21.63 22.60
N ILE A 16 21.41 -21.60 23.45
CA ILE A 16 20.17 -20.83 23.21
C ILE A 16 20.46 -19.33 23.28
N LEU A 17 21.31 -18.88 24.21
CA LEU A 17 21.67 -17.47 24.40
C LEU A 17 22.51 -16.90 23.23
N ARG A 18 23.33 -17.74 22.58
CA ARG A 18 24.12 -17.36 21.40
C ARG A 18 23.27 -17.38 20.13
N SER A 19 22.31 -18.29 20.04
CA SER A 19 21.41 -18.41 18.89
C SER A 19 20.40 -17.25 18.81
N SER A 20 19.96 -16.72 19.94
CA SER A 20 19.04 -15.58 20.00
C SER A 20 19.71 -14.26 19.62
N ILE A 21 20.97 -14.04 20.01
CA ILE A 21 21.75 -12.85 19.59
C ILE A 21 22.04 -12.88 18.07
N GLY A 22 22.33 -14.06 17.52
CA GLY A 22 22.54 -14.22 16.07
C GLY A 22 21.30 -13.94 15.23
N ALA A 23 20.12 -14.35 15.71
CA ALA A 23 18.86 -14.11 14.99
C ALA A 23 18.42 -12.64 14.98
N VAL A 24 18.69 -11.90 16.06
CA VAL A 24 18.37 -10.46 16.14
C VAL A 24 19.23 -9.61 15.20
N LEU A 25 20.48 -9.99 14.97
CA LEU A 25 21.39 -9.27 14.07
C LEU A 25 21.02 -9.42 12.58
N VAL A 26 20.35 -10.52 12.19
CA VAL A 26 19.90 -10.74 10.80
C VAL A 26 18.64 -9.92 10.45
N LEU A 27 17.80 -9.60 11.44
CA LEU A 27 16.56 -8.85 11.21
C LEU A 27 16.78 -7.35 11.00
N LEU A 28 17.96 -6.81 11.36
CA LEU A 28 18.25 -5.38 11.26
C LEU A 28 18.87 -4.96 9.91
N SER A 29 19.22 -5.90 9.02
CA SER A 29 19.86 -5.59 7.73
C SER A 29 18.88 -5.52 6.54
N ALA A 30 17.58 -5.36 6.78
CA ALA A 30 16.56 -5.45 5.74
C ALA A 30 15.91 -4.10 5.37
N CYS A 31 16.59 -2.97 5.61
CA CYS A 31 16.16 -1.69 5.03
C CYS A 31 16.52 -1.66 3.55
N SER A 32 15.57 -1.97 2.67
CA SER A 32 15.74 -1.81 1.22
C SER A 32 15.20 -0.46 0.75
N PRO A 33 15.87 0.22 -0.19
CA PRO A 33 15.36 1.46 -0.80
C PRO A 33 13.98 1.24 -1.43
N VAL A 34 13.05 2.15 -1.14
CA VAL A 34 11.70 2.16 -1.73
C VAL A 34 11.69 3.11 -2.90
N TYR A 35 11.36 2.59 -4.07
CA TYR A 35 11.26 3.36 -5.31
C TYR A 35 9.81 3.64 -5.67
N ARG A 36 9.56 4.82 -6.25
CA ARG A 36 8.28 5.21 -6.82
C ARG A 36 8.48 5.77 -8.22
N THR A 37 7.67 5.30 -9.16
CA THR A 37 7.58 5.87 -10.49
C THR A 37 6.64 7.07 -10.48
N ASN A 38 7.14 8.23 -10.90
CA ASN A 38 6.35 9.42 -11.14
C ASN A 38 6.31 9.70 -12.64
N TYR A 39 5.28 10.44 -13.08
CA TYR A 39 5.07 10.76 -14.48
C TYR A 39 5.09 12.28 -14.68
N SER A 40 5.79 12.74 -15.71
CA SER A 40 5.73 14.13 -16.19
C SER A 40 5.14 14.16 -17.60
N PHE A 41 4.44 15.24 -17.91
CA PHE A 41 3.63 15.37 -19.12
C PHE A 41 4.11 16.59 -19.93
N VAL A 42 4.45 16.38 -21.19
CA VAL A 42 4.82 17.45 -22.13
C VAL A 42 3.72 17.56 -23.18
N PRO A 43 3.01 18.70 -23.26
CA PRO A 43 1.88 18.85 -24.17
C PRO A 43 2.33 18.82 -25.63
N PRO A 44 1.46 18.36 -26.54
CA PRO A 44 1.72 18.43 -27.98
C PRO A 44 1.78 19.89 -28.47
N GLU A 45 2.62 20.14 -29.47
CA GLU A 45 2.73 21.45 -30.13
C GLU A 45 1.51 21.76 -31.02
N ASP A 46 0.81 20.71 -31.49
CA ASP A 46 -0.35 20.84 -32.36
C ASP A 46 -1.62 21.28 -31.58
N PRO A 47 -2.34 22.33 -32.02
CA PRO A 47 -3.58 22.78 -31.38
C PRO A 47 -4.68 21.71 -31.30
N ARG A 48 -4.75 20.78 -32.26
CA ARG A 48 -5.74 19.68 -32.20
C ARG A 48 -5.33 18.66 -31.14
N GLY A 49 -4.04 18.38 -31.02
CA GLY A 49 -3.46 17.58 -29.93
C GLY A 49 -3.75 18.18 -28.55
N GLN A 50 -3.64 19.50 -28.40
CA GLN A 50 -3.95 20.19 -27.14
C GLN A 50 -5.44 20.05 -26.77
N ALA A 51 -6.34 20.22 -27.75
CA ALA A 51 -7.77 20.00 -27.55
C ALA A 51 -8.08 18.53 -27.19
N CYS A 52 -7.36 17.57 -27.79
CA CYS A 52 -7.47 16.15 -27.47
C CYS A 52 -7.05 15.85 -26.01
N VAL A 53 -5.92 16.40 -25.55
CA VAL A 53 -5.47 16.25 -24.15
C VAL A 53 -6.49 16.80 -23.14
N PHE A 54 -7.17 17.89 -23.47
CA PHE A 54 -8.24 18.44 -22.63
C PHE A 54 -9.42 17.46 -22.48
N GLN A 55 -9.75 16.72 -23.54
CA GLN A 55 -10.75 15.65 -23.46
C GLN A 55 -10.26 14.50 -22.57
N CYS A 56 -8.98 14.11 -22.67
CA CYS A 56 -8.39 13.12 -21.76
C CYS A 56 -8.51 13.53 -20.29
N GLN A 57 -8.27 14.82 -19.98
CA GLN A 57 -8.43 15.36 -18.63
C GLN A 57 -9.87 15.23 -18.14
N THR A 58 -10.85 15.49 -19.01
CA THR A 58 -12.27 15.38 -18.68
C THR A 58 -12.66 13.92 -18.38
N VAL A 59 -12.18 12.97 -19.19
CA VAL A 59 -12.41 11.53 -18.97
C VAL A 59 -11.76 11.06 -17.68
N LYS A 60 -10.55 11.51 -17.38
CA LYS A 60 -9.86 11.20 -16.12
C LYS A 60 -10.68 11.65 -14.91
N LEU A 61 -11.15 12.89 -14.90
CA LEU A 61 -11.96 13.41 -13.79
C LEU A 61 -13.28 12.61 -13.60
N GLN A 62 -13.91 12.20 -14.70
CA GLN A 62 -15.10 11.35 -14.63
C GLN A 62 -14.79 9.97 -14.04
N CYS A 63 -13.66 9.37 -14.44
CA CYS A 63 -13.19 8.10 -13.87
C CYS A 63 -12.93 8.22 -12.37
N GLU A 64 -12.22 9.25 -11.92
CA GLU A 64 -11.94 9.48 -10.50
C GLU A 64 -13.23 9.73 -9.70
N GLN A 65 -14.20 10.41 -10.28
CA GLN A 65 -15.50 10.63 -9.64
C GLN A 65 -16.28 9.32 -9.47
N LEU A 66 -16.17 8.40 -10.43
CA LEU A 66 -16.78 7.08 -10.33
C LEU A 66 -16.15 6.27 -9.19
N GLU A 67 -14.82 6.19 -9.15
CA GLU A 67 -14.08 5.47 -8.09
C GLU A 67 -14.42 6.02 -6.68
N LYS A 68 -14.51 7.34 -6.54
CA LYS A 68 -14.97 7.98 -5.30
C LYS A 68 -16.40 7.59 -4.96
N SER A 69 -17.31 7.67 -5.93
CA SER A 69 -18.71 7.29 -5.70
C SER A 69 -18.87 5.81 -5.32
N GLU A 70 -18.06 4.92 -5.86
CA GLU A 70 -18.08 3.50 -5.49
C GLU A 70 -17.57 3.27 -4.07
N ASN A 71 -16.47 3.95 -3.68
CA ASN A 71 -15.99 3.94 -2.31
C ASN A 71 -17.03 4.49 -1.33
N ASP A 72 -17.65 5.63 -1.65
CA ASP A 72 -18.65 6.26 -0.79
C ASP A 72 -19.85 5.33 -0.58
N ARG A 73 -20.32 4.66 -1.63
CA ARG A 73 -21.38 3.64 -1.52
C ARG A 73 -21.01 2.48 -0.60
N CYS A 74 -19.74 2.07 -0.57
CA CYS A 74 -19.28 1.07 0.37
C CYS A 74 -19.35 1.60 1.80
N VAL A 75 -18.79 2.80 2.03
CA VAL A 75 -18.72 3.44 3.35
C VAL A 75 -20.11 3.68 3.91
N ASP A 76 -21.01 4.27 3.12
CA ASP A 76 -22.41 4.53 3.50
C ASP A 76 -23.14 3.24 3.88
N ARG A 77 -22.90 2.16 3.14
CA ARG A 77 -23.48 0.84 3.45
C ARG A 77 -22.92 0.28 4.75
N ALA A 78 -21.60 0.35 4.94
CA ALA A 78 -20.94 -0.14 6.14
C ALA A 78 -21.39 0.62 7.38
N GLU A 79 -21.62 1.92 7.27
CA GLU A 79 -22.16 2.78 8.33
C GLU A 79 -23.62 2.42 8.62
N TYR A 80 -24.47 2.34 7.59
CA TYR A 80 -25.88 1.95 7.74
C TYR A 80 -26.05 0.58 8.43
N ASP A 81 -25.26 -0.42 8.03
CA ASP A 81 -25.33 -1.76 8.62
C ASP A 81 -24.87 -1.77 10.08
N TYR A 82 -23.87 -0.95 10.42
CA TYR A 82 -23.36 -0.78 11.78
C TYR A 82 -24.40 -0.09 12.67
N ASP A 83 -24.95 1.04 12.25
CA ASP A 83 -25.95 1.80 13.01
C ASP A 83 -27.21 0.96 13.28
N ARG A 84 -27.63 0.18 12.28
CA ARG A 84 -28.76 -0.75 12.42
C ARG A 84 -28.45 -1.90 13.37
N CYS A 85 -27.18 -2.29 13.52
CA CYS A 85 -26.76 -3.27 14.53
C CYS A 85 -26.81 -2.64 15.93
N GLU A 86 -26.24 -1.45 16.12
CA GLU A 86 -26.25 -0.75 17.42
C GLU A 86 -27.67 -0.45 17.89
N ALA A 87 -28.54 0.06 16.99
CA ALA A 87 -29.93 0.33 17.33
C ALA A 87 -30.72 -0.93 17.74
N ARG A 88 -30.29 -2.13 17.34
CA ARG A 88 -30.86 -3.39 17.83
C ARG A 88 -30.36 -3.74 19.23
N ASN A 89 -29.08 -3.50 19.52
CA ASN A 89 -28.50 -3.71 20.84
C ASN A 89 -29.14 -2.80 21.90
N ASP A 90 -29.39 -1.53 21.57
CA ASP A 90 -30.02 -0.57 22.49
C ASP A 90 -31.43 -1.00 22.93
N ARG A 91 -32.12 -1.77 22.09
CA ARG A 91 -33.48 -2.27 22.37
C ARG A 91 -33.48 -3.64 23.04
N ARG A 92 -32.34 -4.30 23.15
CA ARG A 92 -32.21 -5.67 23.68
C ARG A 92 -31.89 -5.61 25.17
N ARG A 93 -32.31 -6.63 25.92
CA ARG A 93 -31.93 -6.76 27.34
C ARG A 93 -30.41 -6.98 27.45
N GLU A 94 -29.84 -6.48 28.54
CA GLU A 94 -28.39 -6.37 28.79
C GLU A 94 -27.63 -7.69 28.64
N ASP A 95 -28.29 -8.84 28.82
CA ASP A 95 -27.72 -10.18 28.74
C ASP A 95 -27.46 -10.69 27.31
N LYS A 96 -27.83 -9.90 26.29
CA LYS A 96 -27.83 -10.32 24.89
C LYS A 96 -27.45 -9.15 23.97
N GLN A 97 -26.26 -8.58 24.10
CA GLN A 97 -25.70 -7.67 23.07
C GLN A 97 -24.93 -8.45 22.00
N ASP A 98 -25.16 -8.11 20.73
CA ASP A 98 -24.38 -8.63 19.60
C ASP A 98 -23.17 -7.70 19.34
N TYR A 99 -22.04 -8.22 18.88
CA TYR A 99 -20.88 -7.39 18.53
C TYR A 99 -21.08 -6.76 17.15
N CYS A 100 -21.18 -5.43 17.11
CA CYS A 100 -21.29 -4.66 15.86
C CYS A 100 -19.89 -4.30 15.35
N TYR A 101 -19.62 -4.57 14.08
CA TYR A 101 -18.38 -4.15 13.41
C TYR A 101 -18.69 -3.46 12.10
N ARG A 102 -17.88 -2.47 11.74
CA ARG A 102 -17.95 -1.83 10.43
C ARG A 102 -17.23 -2.68 9.41
N SER A 103 -17.89 -2.95 8.28
CA SER A 103 -17.24 -3.63 7.17
C SER A 103 -16.10 -2.77 6.62
N TYR A 104 -15.01 -3.41 6.19
CA TYR A 104 -13.88 -2.72 5.59
C TYR A 104 -14.22 -2.28 4.16
N CYS A 105 -13.93 -1.01 3.86
CA CYS A 105 -13.99 -0.47 2.52
C CYS A 105 -12.57 -0.15 2.05
N PRO A 106 -12.09 -0.73 0.93
CA PRO A 106 -10.86 -0.27 0.32
C PRO A 106 -11.07 1.18 -0.13
N GLY A 107 -10.06 2.03 0.08
CA GLY A 107 -10.10 3.40 -0.44
C GLY A 107 -10.21 3.43 -1.96
N PRO A 108 -10.61 4.58 -2.55
CA PRO A 108 -10.77 4.68 -4.00
C PRO A 108 -9.44 4.40 -4.71
N ASN A 109 -9.49 3.64 -5.81
CA ASN A 109 -8.31 3.27 -6.57
C ASN A 109 -8.25 4.05 -7.90
N PHE A 110 -7.31 4.98 -8.01
CA PHE A 110 -7.16 5.82 -9.20
C PHE A 110 -6.16 5.28 -10.23
N ASP A 111 -5.50 4.15 -9.98
CA ASP A 111 -4.42 3.63 -10.84
C ASP A 111 -4.91 3.43 -12.28
N ARG A 112 -6.13 2.88 -12.43
CA ARG A 112 -6.76 2.69 -13.75
C ARG A 112 -7.06 4.00 -14.46
N CYS A 113 -7.53 5.01 -13.73
CA CYS A 113 -7.81 6.33 -14.29
C CYS A 113 -6.51 7.00 -14.77
N GLU A 114 -5.43 6.85 -14.01
CA GLU A 114 -4.11 7.37 -14.35
C GLU A 114 -3.49 6.63 -15.55
N ASP A 115 -3.62 5.31 -15.63
CA ASP A 115 -3.17 4.51 -16.77
C ASP A 115 -3.89 4.90 -18.07
N GLN A 116 -5.22 5.04 -18.00
CA GLN A 116 -6.03 5.49 -19.14
C GLN A 116 -5.66 6.91 -19.57
N TYR A 117 -5.44 7.80 -18.60
CA TYR A 117 -5.03 9.17 -18.89
C TYR A 117 -3.68 9.22 -19.61
N ARG A 118 -2.66 8.48 -19.12
CA ARG A 118 -1.35 8.40 -19.79
C ARG A 118 -1.46 7.89 -21.23
N SER A 119 -2.25 6.84 -21.43
CA SER A 119 -2.48 6.24 -22.76
C SER A 119 -3.18 7.21 -23.71
N CYS A 120 -4.20 7.93 -23.22
CA CYS A 120 -4.91 8.96 -23.97
C CYS A 120 -3.98 10.13 -24.32
N TYR A 121 -3.17 10.59 -23.36
CA TYR A 121 -2.22 11.68 -23.54
C TYR A 121 -1.21 11.40 -24.65
N GLN A 122 -0.64 10.18 -24.66
CA GLN A 122 0.27 9.73 -25.72
C GLN A 122 -0.42 9.62 -27.07
N SER A 123 -1.66 9.15 -27.10
CA SER A 123 -2.45 9.03 -28.35
C SER A 123 -2.78 10.39 -28.97
N CYS A 124 -2.88 11.45 -28.15
CA CYS A 124 -3.05 12.83 -28.62
C CYS A 124 -1.74 13.49 -29.12
N GLY A 125 -0.62 12.75 -29.14
CA GLY A 125 0.69 13.27 -29.53
C GLY A 125 1.48 13.94 -28.40
N GLY A 126 0.98 13.89 -27.17
CA GLY A 126 1.72 14.34 -25.99
C GLY A 126 2.78 13.33 -25.58
N THR A 127 3.80 13.79 -24.84
CA THR A 127 4.84 12.90 -24.31
C THR A 127 4.65 12.67 -22.81
N VAL A 128 4.79 11.42 -22.38
CA VAL A 128 4.73 11.02 -20.96
C VAL A 128 6.10 10.46 -20.57
N ASN A 129 6.81 11.14 -19.68
CA ASN A 129 8.10 10.67 -19.18
C ASN A 129 7.90 10.01 -17.81
N ALA A 130 8.38 8.78 -17.68
CA ALA A 130 8.40 8.06 -16.41
C ALA A 130 9.75 8.27 -15.72
N HIS A 131 9.71 8.70 -14.47
CA HIS A 131 10.89 8.90 -13.63
C HIS A 131 10.73 8.09 -12.34
N THR A 132 11.55 7.05 -12.21
CA THR A 132 11.62 6.24 -11.00
C THR A 132 12.59 6.88 -10.05
N GLN A 133 12.10 7.30 -8.88
CA GLN A 133 12.93 7.90 -7.84
C GLN A 133 12.77 7.15 -6.53
N CYS A 134 13.84 7.06 -5.77
CA CYS A 134 13.75 6.55 -4.40
C CYS A 134 13.04 7.58 -3.50
N VAL A 135 12.10 7.11 -2.70
CA VAL A 135 11.27 7.92 -1.79
C VAL A 135 11.48 7.55 -0.32
N SER A 136 12.12 6.41 -0.01
CA SER A 136 12.46 6.01 1.36
C SER A 136 13.69 5.10 1.38
N PHE A 137 14.51 5.17 2.44
CA PHE A 137 15.75 4.37 2.60
C PHE A 137 16.73 4.50 1.42
N CYS A 138 16.85 5.71 0.85
CA CYS A 138 17.66 5.97 -0.36
C CYS A 138 19.16 6.07 -0.11
N GLU A 139 19.57 5.96 1.15
CA GLU A 139 20.97 6.00 1.57
C GLU A 139 21.69 4.70 1.18
N ASP A 140 20.93 3.60 1.14
CA ASP A 140 21.38 2.26 0.75
C ASP A 140 21.14 1.96 -0.74
N ALA A 141 20.69 2.96 -1.51
CA ALA A 141 20.45 2.81 -2.94
C ALA A 141 21.77 2.69 -3.72
N PRO A 142 21.88 1.76 -4.70
CA PRO A 142 23.12 1.53 -5.47
C PRO A 142 23.61 2.76 -6.25
N ASP A 143 22.74 3.74 -6.52
CA ASP A 143 23.06 4.99 -7.25
C ASP A 143 23.08 6.24 -6.33
N SER A 144 23.11 6.06 -5.00
CA SER A 144 23.14 7.19 -4.06
C SER A 144 24.44 7.98 -4.19
N PRO A 145 24.41 9.33 -4.27
CA PRO A 145 25.63 10.16 -4.37
C PRO A 145 26.53 10.12 -3.12
N ARG A 146 26.16 9.35 -2.09
CA ARG A 146 26.99 9.06 -0.92
C ARG A 146 28.03 7.98 -1.22
N GLY A 147 28.97 8.35 -2.08
CA GLY A 147 30.30 7.77 -2.20
C GLY A 147 31.38 8.86 -2.11
N SER A 148 31.21 9.85 -1.21
CA SER A 148 32.23 10.90 -0.99
C SER A 148 32.27 11.41 0.46
N ARG A 149 32.50 10.53 1.44
CA ARG A 149 33.42 10.79 2.57
C ARG A 149 33.62 9.55 3.43
#